data_AF-A0A439DUY3-F1
#
_entry.id   AF-A0A439DUY3-F1
#
_cell.length_a   1.000
_cell.length_b   1.000
_cell.length_c   1.000
_cell.angle_alpha   90.00
_cell.angle_beta   90.00
_cell.angle_gamma   90.00
#
_symmetry.space_group_name_H-M   'P 1'
#
loop_
_entity.id
_entity.type
_entity.pdbx_description
1 polymer ?
#
loop_
_entity_poly.entity_id
_entity_poly.type
_entity_poly.pdbx_seq_one_letter_code
_entity_poly.pdbx_strand_id
1 'polypeptide(L)'
;MSGHLRANLSHLNTSAVQADGQAAELATGHTSAHGQIESAQTGWTGRSALSMAKRLAKWQAADAALQARVVEHGQALKCAATEYGATDQHSAEQVEQVKAEVERLASQQNL
;
A
#
# COMPACT_ATOMS: atom_id res chain seq x y z
N MET A 1 19.54 -3.44 -20.63
CA MET A 1 18.37 -4.10 -20.01
C MET A 1 17.25 -3.08 -19.90
N SER A 2 16.61 -2.73 -21.02
CA SER A 2 15.51 -1.73 -21.03
C SER A 2 14.19 -2.45 -20.78
N GLY A 3 13.99 -2.87 -19.53
CA GLY A 3 12.67 -3.30 -19.07
C GLY A 3 11.80 -2.07 -19.00
N HIS A 4 10.94 -1.83 -19.99
CA HIS A 4 9.91 -0.82 -19.93
C HIS A 4 9.02 -1.13 -18.72
N LEU A 5 9.21 -0.39 -17.64
CA LEU A 5 8.37 -0.51 -16.47
C LEU A 5 6.99 0.07 -16.82
N ARG A 6 6.07 -0.79 -17.25
CA ARG A 6 4.66 -0.44 -17.45
C ARG A 6 3.95 -0.53 -16.10
N ALA A 7 4.25 0.40 -15.19
CA ALA A 7 3.49 0.55 -13.97
C ALA A 7 2.07 0.99 -14.35
N ASN A 8 1.08 0.09 -14.26
CA ASN A 8 -0.31 0.46 -14.46
C ASN A 8 -0.78 1.23 -13.22
N LEU A 9 -0.85 2.57 -13.33
CA LEU A 9 -1.20 3.47 -12.24
C LEU A 9 -2.57 3.14 -11.61
N SER A 10 -3.54 2.72 -12.45
CA SER A 10 -4.86 2.29 -11.97
C SER A 10 -4.77 1.03 -11.12
N HIS A 11 -3.91 0.07 -11.50
CA HIS A 11 -3.68 -1.13 -10.71
C HIS A 11 -2.98 -0.81 -9.39
N LEU A 12 -1.97 0.07 -9.38
CA LEU A 12 -1.29 0.50 -8.15
C LEU A 12 -2.26 1.14 -7.17
N ASN A 13 -3.12 2.05 -7.65
CA ASN A 13 -4.13 2.68 -6.81
C ASN A 13 -5.18 1.69 -6.31
N THR A 14 -5.64 0.77 -7.17
CA THR A 14 -6.58 -0.29 -6.78
C THR A 14 -5.98 -1.18 -5.69
N SER A 15 -4.73 -1.62 -5.86
CA SER A 15 -4.02 -2.42 -4.87
C SER A 15 -3.78 -1.66 -3.57
N ALA A 16 -3.52 -0.36 -3.62
CA ALA A 16 -3.40 0.46 -2.42
C ALA A 16 -4.72 0.52 -1.62
N VAL A 17 -5.85 0.74 -2.32
CA VAL A 17 -7.19 0.74 -1.70
C VAL A 17 -7.52 -0.64 -1.11
N GLN A 18 -7.17 -1.72 -1.81
CA GLN A 18 -7.34 -3.07 -1.30
C GLN A 18 -6.51 -3.32 -0.04
N ALA A 19 -5.25 -2.88 0.00
CA ALA A 19 -4.39 -3.00 1.18
C ALA A 19 -4.98 -2.25 2.38
N ASP A 20 -5.49 -1.02 2.19
CA ASP A 20 -6.15 -0.26 3.25
C ASP A 20 -7.41 -0.98 3.78
N GLY A 21 -8.23 -1.53 2.88
CA GLY A 21 -9.43 -2.29 3.23
C GLY A 21 -9.08 -3.55 4.04
N GLN A 22 -8.10 -4.32 3.58
CA GLN A 22 -7.61 -5.51 4.28
C GLN A 22 -7.01 -5.17 5.65
N ALA A 23 -6.28 -4.06 5.78
CA ALA A 23 -5.77 -3.60 7.08
C ALA A 23 -6.91 -3.29 8.06
N ALA A 24 -7.98 -2.64 7.60
CA ALA A 24 -9.14 -2.32 8.42
C ALA A 24 -9.93 -3.57 8.84
N GLU A 25 -10.14 -4.51 7.92
CA GLU A 25 -10.79 -5.80 8.20
C GLU A 25 -9.99 -6.62 9.22
N LEU A 26 -8.66 -6.72 9.04
CA LEU A 26 -7.77 -7.38 9.99
C LEU A 26 -7.86 -6.73 11.37
N ALA A 27 -7.73 -5.41 11.45
CA ALA A 27 -7.80 -4.68 12.72
C ALA A 27 -9.13 -4.95 13.46
N THR A 28 -10.25 -4.97 12.72
CA THR A 28 -11.58 -5.21 13.26
C THR A 28 -11.73 -6.64 13.78
N GLY A 29 -11.37 -7.63 12.96
CA GLY A 29 -11.45 -9.05 13.32
C GLY A 29 -10.57 -9.40 14.52
N HIS A 30 -9.33 -8.91 14.53
CA HIS A 30 -8.39 -9.14 15.63
C HIS A 30 -8.84 -8.44 16.92
N THR A 31 -9.31 -7.18 16.85
CA THR A 31 -9.86 -6.48 18.03
C THR A 31 -11.06 -7.22 18.62
N SER A 32 -11.96 -7.72 17.78
CA SER A 32 -13.09 -8.53 18.23
C SER A 32 -12.62 -9.81 18.94
N ALA A 33 -11.66 -10.53 18.34
CA ALA A 33 -11.15 -11.76 18.92
C ALA A 33 -10.39 -11.53 20.24
N HIS A 34 -9.61 -10.45 20.33
CA HIS A 34 -8.98 -10.02 21.58
C HIS A 34 -10.02 -9.76 22.67
N GLY A 35 -11.09 -9.01 22.37
CA GLY A 35 -12.17 -8.76 23.34
C GLY A 35 -12.90 -10.03 23.79
N GLN A 36 -13.08 -11.00 22.90
CA GLN A 36 -13.64 -12.31 23.26
C GLN A 36 -12.72 -13.08 24.22
N ILE A 37 -11.41 -13.05 23.99
CA ILE A 37 -10.42 -13.66 24.90
C ILE A 37 -10.39 -12.96 26.26
N GLU A 38 -10.41 -11.63 26.27
CA GLU A 38 -10.42 -10.83 27.50
C GLU A 38 -11.68 -11.09 28.33
N SER A 39 -12.86 -11.15 27.70
CA SER A 39 -14.12 -11.46 28.41
C SER A 39 -14.15 -12.88 28.98
N ALA A 40 -13.51 -13.84 28.31
CA ALA A 40 -13.37 -15.22 28.78
C ALA A 40 -12.37 -15.41 29.93
N GLN A 41 -11.54 -14.40 30.27
CA GLN A 41 -10.51 -14.52 31.32
C GLN A 41 -11.05 -14.99 32.66
N THR A 42 -12.27 -14.58 33.01
CA THR A 42 -12.91 -14.94 34.30
C THR A 42 -13.13 -16.45 34.46
N GLY A 43 -13.15 -17.21 33.37
CA GLY A 43 -13.26 -18.67 33.38
C GLY A 43 -11.93 -19.41 33.56
N TRP A 44 -10.79 -18.70 33.64
CA TRP A 44 -9.47 -19.31 33.73
C TRP A 44 -8.84 -19.12 35.11
N THR A 45 -8.07 -20.10 35.58
CA THR A 45 -7.48 -20.08 36.92
C THR A 45 -6.01 -20.46 36.92
N GLY A 46 -5.23 -19.82 37.80
CA GLY A 46 -3.83 -20.15 38.01
C GLY A 46 -2.96 -20.07 36.74
N ARG A 47 -2.27 -21.16 36.41
CA ARG A 47 -1.30 -21.20 35.31
C ARG A 47 -1.93 -21.01 33.93
N SER A 48 -3.18 -21.42 33.72
CA SER A 48 -3.86 -21.26 32.43
C SER A 48 -4.18 -19.79 32.16
N ALA A 49 -4.70 -19.08 33.16
CA ALA A 49 -4.93 -17.63 33.09
C ALA A 49 -3.66 -16.87 32.74
N LEU A 50 -2.55 -17.15 33.44
CA LEU A 50 -1.26 -16.51 33.15
C LEU A 50 -0.74 -16.84 31.75
N SER A 51 -0.86 -18.08 31.31
CA SER A 51 -0.41 -18.50 29.97
C SER A 51 -1.25 -17.84 28.88
N MET A 52 -2.56 -17.71 29.07
CA MET A 52 -3.42 -17.06 28.10
C MET A 52 -3.19 -15.55 28.04
N ALA A 53 -3.04 -14.88 29.17
CA ALA A 53 -2.69 -13.46 29.20
C ALA A 53 -1.39 -13.18 28.42
N LYS A 54 -0.35 -14.01 28.60
CA LYS A 54 0.90 -13.91 27.84
C LYS A 54 0.71 -14.13 26.34
N ARG A 55 -0.12 -15.11 25.96
CA ARG A 55 -0.42 -15.40 24.55
C ARG A 55 -1.21 -14.26 23.91
N LEU A 56 -2.21 -13.73 24.61
CA LEU A 56 -2.98 -12.58 24.16
C LEU A 56 -2.08 -11.37 23.93
N ALA A 57 -1.21 -11.02 24.89
CA ALA A 57 -0.29 -9.90 24.74
C ALA A 57 0.66 -10.08 23.54
N LYS A 58 1.20 -11.30 23.35
CA LYS A 58 2.03 -11.61 22.18
C LYS A 58 1.23 -11.49 20.87
N TRP A 59 -0.02 -11.92 20.88
CA TRP A 59 -0.88 -11.87 19.72
C TRP A 59 -1.22 -10.42 19.34
N GLN A 60 -1.65 -9.61 20.32
CA GLN A 60 -1.90 -8.17 20.15
C GLN A 60 -0.69 -7.44 19.55
N ALA A 61 0.52 -7.74 20.04
CA ALA A 61 1.74 -7.16 19.50
C ALA A 61 2.02 -7.59 18.05
N ALA A 62 1.79 -8.86 17.72
CA ALA A 62 1.97 -9.37 16.36
C ALA A 62 0.94 -8.77 15.39
N ASP A 63 -0.31 -8.60 15.82
CA ASP A 63 -1.38 -8.01 15.01
C ASP A 63 -1.12 -6.52 14.75
N ALA A 64 -0.66 -5.77 15.75
CA ALA A 64 -0.26 -4.38 15.57
C ALA A 64 0.89 -4.24 14.55
N ALA A 65 1.89 -5.14 14.61
CA ALA A 65 2.97 -5.16 13.64
C ALA A 65 2.50 -5.54 12.23
N LEU A 66 1.57 -6.49 12.11
CA LEU A 66 0.98 -6.86 10.82
C LEU A 66 0.19 -5.70 10.23
N GLN A 67 -0.66 -5.05 11.02
CA GLN A 67 -1.44 -3.89 10.59
C GLN A 67 -0.53 -2.76 10.09
N ALA A 68 0.52 -2.43 10.84
CA ALA A 68 1.49 -1.41 10.44
C ALA A 68 2.13 -1.72 9.08
N ARG A 69 2.51 -2.97 8.83
CA ARG A 69 3.11 -3.40 7.56
C ARG A 69 2.14 -3.32 6.38
N VAL A 70 0.87 -3.69 6.58
CA VAL A 70 -0.13 -3.59 5.50
C VAL A 70 -0.41 -2.13 5.15
N VAL A 71 -0.50 -1.25 6.16
CA VAL A 71 -0.64 0.19 5.95
C VAL A 71 0.59 0.77 5.22
N GLU A 72 1.79 0.38 5.61
CA GLU A 72 3.04 0.78 4.95
C GLU A 72 3.04 0.35 3.46
N HIS A 73 2.61 -0.88 3.15
CA HIS A 73 2.47 -1.34 1.76
C HIS A 73 1.44 -0.52 0.98
N GLY A 74 0.28 -0.22 1.58
CA GLY A 74 -0.72 0.67 0.97
C GLY A 74 -0.17 2.06 0.66
N GLN A 75 0.60 2.64 1.58
CA GLN A 75 1.27 3.92 1.38
C GLN A 75 2.33 3.86 0.28
N ALA A 76 3.18 2.83 0.27
CA ALA A 76 4.21 2.64 -0.75
C ALA A 76 3.61 2.51 -2.16
N LEU A 77 2.47 1.83 -2.30
CA LEU A 77 1.76 1.73 -3.58
C LEU A 77 1.20 3.08 -4.04
N LYS A 78 0.70 3.91 -3.13
CA LYS A 78 0.24 5.29 -3.44
C LYS A 78 1.41 6.16 -3.89
N CYS A 79 2.52 6.15 -3.15
CA CYS A 79 3.73 6.88 -3.50
C CYS A 79 4.23 6.47 -4.89
N ALA A 80 4.32 5.16 -5.15
CA ALA A 80 4.72 4.64 -6.45
C ALA A 80 3.78 5.12 -7.57
N ALA A 81 2.46 5.10 -7.35
CA ALA A 81 1.50 5.60 -8.34
C ALA A 81 1.72 7.10 -8.65
N THR A 82 2.00 7.92 -7.63
CA THR A 82 2.31 9.34 -7.81
C THR A 82 3.62 9.55 -8.59
N GLU A 83 4.69 8.85 -8.21
CA GLU A 83 6.01 8.99 -8.83
C GLU A 83 6.03 8.53 -10.29
N TYR A 84 5.40 7.39 -10.59
CA TYR A 84 5.27 6.91 -11.96
C TYR A 84 4.38 7.83 -12.80
N GLY A 85 3.28 8.32 -12.24
CA GLY A 85 2.42 9.29 -12.94
C GLY A 85 3.14 10.59 -13.29
N ALA A 86 3.93 11.13 -12.36
CA ALA A 86 4.74 12.33 -12.62
C ALA A 86 5.80 12.08 -13.70
N THR A 87 6.47 10.93 -13.65
CA THR A 87 7.51 10.56 -14.62
C THR A 87 6.93 10.38 -16.03
N ASP A 88 5.77 9.73 -16.14
CA ASP A 88 5.08 9.50 -17.42
C ASP A 88 4.61 10.82 -18.04
N GLN A 89 3.98 11.69 -17.24
CA GLN A 89 3.56 13.01 -17.67
C GLN A 89 4.73 13.86 -18.15
N HIS A 90 5.83 13.89 -17.39
CA HIS A 90 7.03 14.64 -17.77
C HIS A 90 7.63 14.13 -19.08
N SER A 91 7.66 12.80 -19.26
CA SER A 91 8.16 12.19 -20.50
C SER A 91 7.28 12.53 -21.70
N ALA A 92 5.95 12.51 -21.53
CA ALA A 92 5.00 12.89 -22.57
C ALA A 92 5.16 14.35 -23.00
N GLU A 93 5.35 15.27 -22.05
CA GLU A 93 5.62 16.69 -22.32
C GLU A 93 6.90 16.89 -23.13
N GLN A 94 7.98 16.18 -22.79
CA GLN A 94 9.23 16.22 -23.56
C GLN A 94 9.04 15.72 -25.00
N VAL A 95 8.27 14.64 -25.19
CA VAL A 95 7.98 14.10 -26.53
C VAL A 95 7.22 15.11 -27.39
N GLU A 96 6.18 15.75 -26.83
CA GLU A 96 5.42 16.77 -27.57
C GLU A 96 6.26 18.02 -27.87
N GLN A 97 7.15 18.43 -26.97
CA GLN A 97 8.09 19.52 -27.22
C GLN A 97 9.04 19.21 -28.38
N VAL A 98 9.66 18.02 -28.37
CA VAL A 98 10.57 17.59 -29.44
C VAL A 98 9.83 17.48 -30.77
N LYS A 99 8.61 16.94 -30.77
CA LYS A 99 7.77 16.87 -31.97
C LYS A 99 7.50 18.26 -32.55
N ALA A 100 7.08 19.22 -31.72
CA ALA A 100 6.84 20.59 -32.15
C ALA A 100 8.11 21.26 -32.71
N GLU A 101 9.27 20.99 -32.11
CA GLU A 101 10.55 21.49 -32.62
C GLU A 101 10.90 20.90 -34.00
N VAL A 102 10.70 19.59 -34.19
CA VAL A 102 10.92 18.93 -35.48
C VAL A 102 10.01 19.50 -36.56
N GLU A 103 8.72 19.70 -36.26
CA GLU A 103 7.75 20.31 -37.18
C GLU A 103 8.15 21.75 -37.56
N ARG A 104 8.66 22.52 -36.58
CA ARG A 104 9.17 23.88 -36.81
C ARG A 104 10.39 23.86 -37.73
N LEU A 105 11.36 22.98 -37.50
CA LEU A 105 12.57 22.88 -38.33
C LEU A 105 12.24 22.44 -39.76
N ALA A 106 11.34 21.47 -39.93
CA ALA A 106 10.89 21.03 -41.26
C ALA A 106 10.21 22.16 -42.05
N SER A 107 9.45 23.02 -41.37
CA SER A 107 8.80 24.19 -41.99
C SER A 107 9.81 25.26 -42.42
N GLN A 108 10.95 25.38 -41.72
CA GLN A 108 12.02 26.32 -42.06
C GLN A 108 12.89 25.86 -43.23
N GLN A 109 12.98 24.55 -43.49
CA GLN A 109 13.75 23.98 -44.60
C GLN A 109 12.97 23.91 -45.92
N ASN A 110 11.64 24.03 -45.88
CA ASN A 110 10.75 24.02 -47.05
C ASN A 110 10.36 25.43 -47.57
N LEU A 111 11.01 26.49 -47.04
CA LEU A 111 10.97 27.88 -47.52
C LEU A 111 12.32 28.22 -48.16
#